data_AF-A0A3D4R0C5-F1
#
_entry.id   AF-A0A3D4R0C5-F1
#
_cell.length_a   1.000
_cell.length_b   1.000
_cell.length_c   1.000
_cell.angle_alpha   90.00
_cell.angle_beta   90.00
_cell.angle_gamma   90.00
#
_symmetry.space_group_name_H-M   'P 1'
#
loop_
_entity.id
_entity.type
_entity.pdbx_description
1 polymer ?
#
loop_
_entity_poly.entity_id
_entity_poly.type
_entity_poly.pdbx_seq_one_letter_code
_entity_poly.pdbx_strand_id
1 'polypeptide(L)'
;MNAFIDPPKSIPFYLKIGIWISRIVTGRDLLPGRLLAWYPKAALGSGIMEALVAHKDGKLDKRILKLVRLTASFCVACPFCIDMNAYDYDQYGITQGELAALQGKMDIAAVNTFSPREIIAMEYTVLISAATLQFPQDFIEKLKANFTEREIVILASTAAQVNYWARLLQALGVPPAGFSDHCELRLRQSTGIMRP
;
A
#
# COMPACT_ATOMS: atom_id res chain seq x y z
N MET A 1 12.52 -9.48 -12.34
CA MET A 1 13.22 -8.17 -12.29
C MET A 1 13.96 -8.11 -10.97
N ASN A 2 15.18 -7.56 -10.96
CA ASN A 2 16.00 -7.43 -9.76
C ASN A 2 16.16 -5.94 -9.40
N ALA A 3 16.42 -5.66 -8.12
CA ALA A 3 16.81 -4.32 -7.68
C ALA A 3 18.10 -3.85 -8.39
N PHE A 4 18.34 -2.53 -8.41
CA PHE A 4 19.52 -1.94 -9.04
C PHE A 4 20.83 -2.29 -8.35
N ILE A 5 20.77 -2.69 -7.08
CA ILE A 5 21.91 -3.09 -6.25
C ILE A 5 21.58 -4.35 -5.45
N ASP A 6 22.60 -5.12 -5.13
CA ASP A 6 22.50 -6.25 -4.22
C ASP A 6 22.51 -5.80 -2.74
N PRO A 7 21.86 -6.53 -1.82
CA PRO A 7 22.03 -6.30 -0.38
C PRO A 7 23.49 -6.45 0.09
N PRO A 8 23.90 -5.78 1.18
CA PRO A 8 25.25 -5.92 1.70
C PRO A 8 25.50 -7.34 2.22
N LYS A 9 26.75 -7.81 2.11
CA LYS A 9 27.16 -9.14 2.58
C LYS A 9 26.99 -9.31 4.10
N SER A 10 27.17 -8.23 4.86
CA SER A 10 27.05 -8.22 6.32
C SER A 10 25.94 -7.28 6.76
N ILE A 11 24.96 -7.80 7.50
CA ILE A 11 23.88 -7.02 8.10
C ILE A 11 24.14 -6.87 9.61
N PRO A 12 24.08 -5.66 10.19
CA PRO A 12 24.19 -5.46 11.63
C PRO A 12 23.16 -6.29 12.41
N PHE A 13 23.54 -6.84 13.56
CA PHE A 13 22.69 -7.79 14.29
C PHE A 13 21.31 -7.22 14.67
N TYR A 14 21.24 -5.95 15.06
CA TYR A 14 19.98 -5.31 15.43
C TYR A 14 19.01 -5.18 14.25
N LEU A 15 19.51 -4.99 13.02
CA LEU A 15 18.67 -5.01 11.82
C LEU A 15 18.21 -6.41 11.45
N LYS A 16 19.03 -7.44 11.71
CA LYS A 16 18.61 -8.84 11.49
C LYS A 16 17.37 -9.18 12.31
N ILE A 17 17.26 -8.67 13.53
CA ILE A 17 16.08 -8.87 14.39
C ILE A 17 14.84 -8.24 13.72
N GLY A 18 14.94 -6.99 13.26
CA GLY A 18 13.83 -6.31 12.57
C GLY A 18 13.41 -7.03 11.28
N ILE A 19 14.37 -7.46 10.46
CA ILE A 19 14.11 -8.22 9.22
C ILE A 19 13.45 -9.56 9.55
N TRP A 20 13.89 -10.24 10.61
CA TRP A 20 13.31 -11.51 11.05
C TRP A 20 11.87 -11.33 11.54
N ILE A 21 11.58 -10.30 12.34
CA ILE A 21 10.21 -9.97 12.76
C ILE A 21 9.33 -9.68 11.54
N SER A 22 9.83 -8.86 10.61
CA SER A 22 9.12 -8.54 9.37
C SER A 22 8.78 -9.80 8.57
N ARG A 23 9.72 -10.75 8.47
CA ARG A 23 9.49 -12.04 7.81
C ARG A 23 8.42 -12.87 8.50
N ILE A 24 8.37 -12.89 9.84
CA ILE A 24 7.34 -13.61 10.58
C ILE A 24 5.96 -12.98 10.36
N VAL A 25 5.86 -11.66 10.46
CA VAL A 25 4.59 -10.94 10.35
C VAL A 25 4.02 -11.04 8.93
N THR A 26 4.88 -10.95 7.92
CA THR A 26 4.47 -10.90 6.51
C THR A 26 4.52 -12.26 5.82
N GLY A 27 5.13 -13.26 6.44
CA GLY A 27 5.36 -14.58 5.84
C GLY A 27 6.38 -14.59 4.69
N ARG A 28 7.07 -13.47 4.40
CA ARG A 28 7.96 -13.32 3.24
C ARG A 28 9.28 -12.64 3.58
N ASP A 29 10.34 -12.99 2.85
CA ASP A 29 11.62 -12.28 2.95
C ASP A 29 11.59 -11.00 2.13
N LEU A 30 11.31 -9.87 2.79
CA LEU A 30 11.19 -8.58 2.11
C LEU A 30 12.58 -8.02 1.74
N LEU A 31 12.82 -7.89 0.44
CA LEU A 31 14.04 -7.28 -0.11
C LEU A 31 14.35 -5.87 0.44
N PRO A 32 13.38 -4.96 0.65
CA PRO A 32 13.64 -3.64 1.21
C PRO A 32 14.46 -3.64 2.51
N GLY A 33 14.11 -4.50 3.47
CA GLY A 33 14.80 -4.54 4.77
C GLY A 33 16.28 -4.91 4.63
N ARG A 34 16.60 -5.78 3.66
CA ARG A 34 17.99 -6.17 3.36
C ARG A 34 18.73 -5.09 2.58
N LEU A 35 18.10 -4.44 1.61
CA LEU A 35 18.73 -3.34 0.85
C LEU A 35 19.06 -2.14 1.73
N LEU A 36 18.14 -1.75 2.61
CA LEU A 36 18.36 -0.63 3.52
C LEU A 36 19.48 -0.88 4.54
N ALA A 37 19.94 -2.12 4.70
CA ALA A 37 21.09 -2.42 5.55
C ALA A 37 22.40 -1.77 5.05
N TRP A 38 22.48 -1.32 3.79
CA TRP A 38 23.55 -0.46 3.31
C TRP A 38 23.65 0.85 4.09
N TYR A 39 22.52 1.36 4.60
CA TYR A 39 22.46 2.56 5.42
C TYR A 39 21.57 2.32 6.67
N PRO A 40 22.14 1.78 7.76
CA PRO A 40 21.36 1.32 8.91
C PRO A 40 20.47 2.37 9.58
N LYS A 41 20.84 3.65 9.50
CA LYS A 41 20.01 4.75 10.01
C LYS A 41 18.70 4.89 9.23
N ALA A 42 18.74 4.74 7.90
CA ALA A 42 17.53 4.69 7.10
C ALA A 42 16.73 3.43 7.43
N ALA A 43 17.36 2.24 7.46
CA ALA A 43 16.67 1.00 7.80
C ALA A 43 15.89 1.09 9.12
N LEU A 44 16.53 1.61 10.17
CA LEU A 44 15.89 1.79 11.47
C LEU A 44 14.75 2.82 11.41
N GLY A 45 14.99 3.98 10.79
CA GLY A 45 13.98 5.03 10.65
C GLY A 45 12.74 4.56 9.87
N SER A 46 12.94 3.93 8.72
CA SER A 46 11.86 3.36 7.91
C SER A 46 11.11 2.27 8.67
N GLY A 47 11.83 1.40 9.39
CA GLY A 47 11.22 0.32 10.18
C GLY A 47 10.38 0.83 11.34
N ILE A 48 10.85 1.86 12.06
CA ILE A 48 10.07 2.51 13.13
C ILE A 48 8.81 3.18 12.56
N MET A 49 8.95 3.92 11.46
CA MET A 49 7.81 4.52 10.78
C MET A 49 6.80 3.44 10.35
N GLU A 50 7.26 2.34 9.75
CA GLU A 50 6.41 1.21 9.36
C GLU A 50 5.63 0.64 10.54
N ALA A 51 6.32 0.38 11.66
CA ALA A 51 5.73 -0.25 12.83
C ALA A 51 4.76 0.65 13.61
N LEU A 52 4.92 1.97 13.55
CA LEU A 52 4.18 2.92 14.40
C LEU A 52 3.03 3.65 13.70
N VAL A 53 3.01 3.70 12.37
CA VAL A 53 1.86 4.28 11.66
C VAL A 53 0.62 3.44 11.94
N ALA A 54 -0.50 4.11 12.18
CA ALA A 54 -1.70 3.44 12.65
C ALA A 54 -2.21 2.38 11.65
N HIS A 55 -2.47 1.19 12.17
CA HIS A 55 -3.24 0.15 11.47
C HIS A 55 -4.69 0.07 11.99
N LYS A 56 -4.98 0.73 13.13
CA LYS A 56 -6.29 1.00 13.71
C LYS A 56 -6.14 2.14 14.73
N ASP A 57 -7.13 3.01 14.87
CA ASP A 57 -7.15 4.01 15.96
C ASP A 57 -8.58 4.45 16.28
N GLY A 58 -9.08 4.09 17.47
CA GLY A 58 -10.41 4.49 17.92
C GLY A 58 -11.52 4.16 16.92
N LYS A 59 -12.19 5.20 16.39
CA LYS A 59 -13.27 5.10 15.40
C LYS A 59 -12.77 5.05 13.95
N LEU A 60 -11.49 5.32 13.69
CA LEU A 60 -10.89 5.13 12.39
C LEU A 60 -10.54 3.65 12.24
N ASP A 61 -11.44 2.94 11.59
CA ASP A 61 -11.36 1.50 11.46
C ASP A 61 -10.21 1.06 10.53
N LYS A 62 -9.92 -0.25 10.60
CA LYS A 62 -8.89 -0.89 9.79
C LYS A 62 -9.18 -0.77 8.28
N ARG A 63 -10.46 -0.68 7.89
CA ARG A 63 -10.91 -0.70 6.51
C ARG A 63 -10.59 0.63 5.81
N ILE A 64 -10.91 1.77 6.41
CA ILE A 64 -10.52 3.10 5.89
C ILE A 64 -9.00 3.15 5.70
N LEU A 65 -8.23 2.70 6.69
CA LEU A 65 -6.77 2.70 6.63
C LEU A 65 -6.19 1.76 5.55
N LYS A 66 -6.90 0.67 5.21
CA LYS A 66 -6.55 -0.21 4.09
C LYS A 66 -6.87 0.47 2.75
N LEU A 67 -8.03 1.12 2.64
CA LEU A 67 -8.42 1.89 1.45
C LEU A 67 -7.45 3.04 1.15
N VAL A 68 -7.00 3.76 2.18
CA VAL A 68 -5.96 4.80 2.06
C VAL A 68 -4.67 4.20 1.49
N ARG A 69 -4.20 3.07 2.05
CA ARG A 69 -2.97 2.43 1.57
C ARG A 69 -3.08 1.94 0.12
N LEU A 70 -4.22 1.35 -0.24
CA LEU A 70 -4.52 0.92 -1.61
C LEU A 70 -4.56 2.10 -2.57
N THR A 71 -5.34 3.14 -2.25
CA THR A 71 -5.48 4.35 -3.06
C THR A 71 -4.11 5.00 -3.28
N ALA A 72 -3.33 5.20 -2.22
CA ALA A 72 -1.99 5.75 -2.33
C ALA A 72 -1.09 4.89 -3.24
N SER A 73 -1.14 3.56 -3.08
CA SER A 73 -0.32 2.62 -3.87
C SER A 73 -0.64 2.69 -5.37
N PHE A 74 -1.92 2.80 -5.72
CA PHE A 74 -2.35 2.98 -7.11
C PHE A 74 -2.00 4.37 -7.65
N CYS A 75 -2.24 5.44 -6.87
CA CYS A 75 -1.91 6.82 -7.29
C CYS A 75 -0.43 7.00 -7.61
N VAL A 76 0.46 6.43 -6.81
CA VAL A 76 1.92 6.54 -7.01
C VAL A 76 2.50 5.45 -7.92
N ALA A 77 1.64 4.57 -8.47
CA ALA A 77 1.98 3.48 -9.38
C ALA A 77 3.17 2.61 -8.92
N CYS A 78 3.29 2.33 -7.62
CA CYS A 78 4.39 1.54 -7.05
C CYS A 78 4.05 0.04 -7.05
N PRO A 79 4.71 -0.82 -7.85
CA PRO A 79 4.35 -2.25 -7.94
C PRO A 79 4.51 -3.00 -6.62
N PHE A 80 5.59 -2.78 -5.88
CA PHE A 80 5.78 -3.38 -4.54
C PHE A 80 4.68 -2.94 -3.56
N CYS A 81 4.34 -1.65 -3.58
CA CYS A 81 3.34 -1.08 -2.66
C CYS A 81 1.95 -1.61 -3.00
N ILE A 82 1.60 -1.71 -4.28
CA ILE A 82 0.36 -2.32 -4.75
C ILE A 82 0.29 -3.76 -4.28
N ASP A 83 1.32 -4.54 -4.54
CA ASP A 83 1.39 -5.96 -4.18
C ASP A 83 1.17 -6.19 -2.67
N MET A 84 1.94 -5.50 -1.83
CA MET A 84 1.86 -5.63 -0.38
C MET A 84 0.54 -5.08 0.20
N ASN A 85 0.05 -3.95 -0.30
CA ASN A 85 -1.17 -3.34 0.25
C ASN A 85 -2.45 -3.95 -0.31
N ALA A 86 -2.41 -4.60 -1.47
CA ALA A 86 -3.52 -5.39 -2.02
C ALA A 86 -3.65 -6.76 -1.36
N TYR A 87 -2.57 -7.31 -0.80
CA TYR A 87 -2.64 -8.58 -0.08
C TYR A 87 -3.73 -8.59 1.00
N ASP A 88 -4.54 -9.65 1.05
CA ASP A 88 -5.62 -9.85 2.02
C ASP A 88 -6.61 -8.66 2.12
N TYR A 89 -6.87 -7.94 1.02
CA TYR A 89 -7.81 -6.80 1.03
C TYR A 89 -9.23 -7.21 1.47
N ASP A 90 -9.65 -8.44 1.16
CA ASP A 90 -10.94 -9.04 1.50
C ASP A 90 -11.14 -9.21 3.01
N GLN A 91 -10.06 -9.46 3.76
CA GLN A 91 -10.10 -9.51 5.23
C GLN A 91 -10.48 -8.16 5.88
N TYR A 92 -10.43 -7.07 5.11
CA TYR A 92 -10.87 -5.73 5.52
C TYR A 92 -12.27 -5.40 4.97
N GLY A 93 -13.00 -6.42 4.51
CA GLY A 93 -14.32 -6.30 3.90
C GLY A 93 -14.33 -5.65 2.52
N ILE A 94 -13.15 -5.42 1.91
CA ILE A 94 -13.05 -4.76 0.61
C ILE A 94 -13.42 -5.78 -0.46
N THR A 95 -14.38 -5.45 -1.32
CA THR A 95 -14.85 -6.38 -2.35
C THR A 95 -13.95 -6.33 -3.58
N GLN A 96 -14.03 -7.36 -4.42
CA GLN A 96 -13.34 -7.34 -5.73
C GLN A 96 -13.78 -6.17 -6.61
N GLY A 97 -15.07 -5.79 -6.55
CA GLY A 97 -15.59 -4.63 -7.30
C GLY A 97 -15.00 -3.31 -6.81
N GLU A 98 -14.90 -3.13 -5.48
CA GLU A 98 -14.24 -1.98 -4.87
C GLU A 98 -12.75 -1.91 -5.25
N LEU A 99 -12.03 -3.02 -5.19
CA LEU A 99 -10.63 -3.07 -5.62
C LEU A 99 -10.48 -2.75 -7.11
N ALA A 100 -11.35 -3.29 -7.97
CA ALA A 100 -11.35 -3.00 -9.40
C ALA A 100 -11.61 -1.52 -9.70
N ALA A 101 -12.48 -0.86 -8.91
CA ALA A 101 -12.70 0.58 -9.01
C ALA A 101 -11.45 1.38 -8.63
N LEU A 102 -10.76 1.01 -7.54
CA LEU A 102 -9.49 1.64 -7.16
C LEU A 102 -8.38 1.46 -8.21
N GLN A 103 -8.43 0.36 -8.96
CA GLN A 103 -7.53 0.09 -10.09
C GLN A 103 -7.89 0.86 -11.37
N GLY A 104 -9.01 1.59 -11.39
CA GLY A 104 -9.52 2.26 -12.59
C GLY A 104 -10.10 1.30 -13.65
N LYS A 105 -10.36 0.05 -13.29
CA LYS A 105 -11.01 -0.95 -14.18
C LYS A 105 -12.52 -0.84 -14.18
N MET A 106 -13.08 -0.16 -13.19
CA MET A 106 -14.49 0.14 -13.02
C MET A 106 -14.60 1.60 -12.61
N ASP A 107 -15.67 2.28 -13.03
CA ASP A 107 -15.96 3.62 -12.53
C ASP A 107 -16.23 3.56 -11.02
N ILE A 108 -15.55 4.40 -10.24
CA ILE A 108 -15.79 4.48 -8.79
C ILE A 108 -17.23 4.91 -8.47
N ALA A 109 -17.88 5.67 -9.36
CA ALA A 109 -19.29 6.04 -9.24
C ALA A 109 -20.24 4.84 -9.42
N ALA A 110 -19.78 3.73 -10.01
CA ALA A 110 -20.58 2.51 -10.11
C ALA A 110 -20.57 1.69 -8.80
N VAL A 111 -19.69 2.03 -7.85
CA VAL A 111 -19.53 1.32 -6.57
C VAL A 111 -20.21 2.09 -5.43
N ASN A 112 -21.43 1.67 -5.08
CA ASN A 112 -22.26 2.32 -4.05
C ASN A 112 -22.06 1.77 -2.63
N THR A 113 -21.04 0.95 -2.40
CA THR A 113 -20.78 0.30 -1.11
C THR A 113 -19.84 1.10 -0.20
N PHE A 114 -19.15 2.11 -0.74
CA PHE A 114 -18.33 3.01 0.08
C PHE A 114 -19.19 3.99 0.87
N SER A 115 -18.87 4.13 2.15
CA SER A 115 -19.41 5.18 3.00
C SER A 115 -18.87 6.56 2.59
N PRO A 116 -19.58 7.65 2.94
CA PRO A 116 -19.09 9.01 2.67
C PRO A 116 -17.70 9.30 3.27
N ARG A 117 -17.40 8.75 4.46
CA ARG A 117 -16.09 8.91 5.10
C ARG A 117 -14.99 8.21 4.33
N GLU A 118 -15.24 7.00 3.81
CA GLU A 118 -14.27 6.28 2.98
C GLU A 118 -13.97 7.03 1.70
N ILE A 119 -15.00 7.54 1.01
CA ILE A 119 -14.82 8.35 -0.20
C ILE A 119 -13.93 9.57 0.09
N ILE A 120 -14.22 10.32 1.16
CA ILE A 120 -13.42 11.50 1.54
C ILE A 120 -11.97 11.11 1.88
N ALA A 121 -11.75 9.98 2.58
CA ALA A 121 -10.40 9.52 2.89
C ALA A 121 -9.62 9.14 1.62
N MET A 122 -10.27 8.51 0.64
CA MET A 122 -9.66 8.18 -0.64
C MET A 122 -9.37 9.44 -1.47
N GLU A 123 -10.32 10.38 -1.57
CA GLU A 123 -10.12 11.68 -2.21
C GLU A 123 -8.93 12.44 -1.58
N TYR A 124 -8.85 12.48 -0.25
CA TYR A 124 -7.74 13.11 0.45
C TYR A 124 -6.40 12.45 0.13
N THR A 125 -6.40 11.12 0.03
CA THR A 125 -5.23 10.32 -0.32
C THR A 125 -4.74 10.61 -1.74
N VAL A 126 -5.65 10.81 -2.69
CA VAL A 126 -5.33 11.24 -4.06
C VAL A 126 -4.61 12.59 -4.04
N LEU A 127 -5.13 13.57 -3.28
CA LEU A 127 -4.51 14.90 -3.16
C LEU A 127 -3.11 14.84 -2.51
N ILE A 128 -2.92 14.01 -1.47
CA ILE A 128 -1.62 13.79 -0.83
C ILE A 128 -0.61 13.15 -1.78
N SER A 129 -1.06 12.24 -2.64
CA SER A 129 -0.20 11.44 -3.52
C SER A 129 0.09 12.11 -4.87
N ALA A 130 -0.51 13.28 -5.13
CA ALA A 130 -0.28 14.05 -6.34
C ALA A 130 1.17 14.54 -6.44
N ALA A 131 1.65 14.77 -7.67
CA ALA A 131 3.00 15.33 -7.90
C ALA A 131 3.13 16.76 -7.33
N THR A 132 2.04 17.53 -7.35
CA THR A 132 1.93 18.83 -6.70
C THR A 132 0.72 18.79 -5.77
N LEU A 133 0.97 18.93 -4.47
CA LEU A 133 -0.08 18.88 -3.46
C LEU A 133 -0.92 20.15 -3.56
N GLN A 134 -2.22 19.97 -3.74
CA GLN A 134 -3.21 21.04 -3.73
C GLN A 134 -4.37 20.61 -2.85
N PHE A 135 -4.76 21.47 -1.92
CA PHE A 135 -5.87 21.22 -1.00
C PHE A 135 -6.87 22.37 -1.14
N PRO A 136 -7.87 22.22 -2.03
CA PRO A 136 -8.95 23.19 -2.17
C PRO A 136 -9.64 23.44 -0.83
N GLN A 137 -10.03 24.70 -0.57
CA GLN A 137 -10.58 25.11 0.72
C GLN A 137 -11.91 24.41 1.05
N ASP A 138 -12.77 24.25 0.05
CA ASP A 138 -14.01 23.47 0.12
C ASP A 138 -13.75 22.00 0.51
N PHE A 139 -12.69 21.39 -0.04
CA PHE A 139 -12.28 20.05 0.36
C PHE A 139 -11.78 19.99 1.81
N ILE A 140 -11.01 20.99 2.25
CA ILE A 140 -10.53 21.06 3.65
C ILE A 140 -11.71 21.16 4.62
N GLU A 141 -12.74 21.95 4.29
CA GLU A 141 -13.95 22.08 5.08
C GLU A 141 -14.72 20.75 5.13
N LYS A 142 -14.90 20.09 3.97
CA LYS A 142 -15.49 18.74 3.87
C LYS A 142 -14.73 17.72 4.74
N LEU A 143 -13.41 17.75 4.71
CA LEU A 143 -12.55 16.86 5.50
C LEU A 143 -12.73 17.10 7.00
N LYS A 144 -12.69 18.36 7.45
CA LYS A 144 -12.85 18.75 8.85
C LYS A 144 -14.26 18.48 9.40
N ALA A 145 -15.28 18.52 8.54
CA ALA A 145 -16.64 18.15 8.91
C ALA A 145 -16.82 16.64 9.18
N ASN A 146 -15.94 15.80 8.61
CA ASN A 146 -16.06 14.35 8.68
C ASN A 146 -15.01 13.67 9.55
N PHE A 147 -13.88 14.31 9.81
CA PHE A 147 -12.77 13.75 10.57
C PHE A 147 -12.27 14.72 11.64
N THR A 148 -11.93 14.17 12.80
CA THR A 148 -11.22 14.89 13.85
C THR A 148 -9.79 15.20 13.41
N GLU A 149 -9.16 16.20 14.04
CA GLU A 149 -7.76 16.57 13.76
C GLU A 149 -6.80 15.38 13.90
N ARG A 150 -7.03 14.53 14.92
CA ARG A 150 -6.25 13.30 15.13
C ARG A 150 -6.41 12.34 13.96
N GLU A 151 -7.63 12.10 13.50
CA GLU A 151 -7.88 11.21 12.35
C GLU A 151 -7.26 11.77 11.07
N ILE A 152 -7.31 13.09 10.85
CA ILE A 152 -6.66 13.75 9.70
C ILE A 152 -5.14 13.49 9.72
N VAL A 153 -4.47 13.64 10.88
CA VAL A 153 -3.04 13.32 11.02
C VAL A 153 -2.75 11.86 10.73
N ILE A 154 -3.63 10.94 11.16
CA ILE A 154 -3.48 9.51 10.88
C ILE A 154 -3.63 9.22 9.39
N LEU A 155 -4.63 9.79 8.72
CA LEU A 155 -4.84 9.64 7.28
C LEU A 155 -3.62 10.17 6.50
N ALA A 156 -3.17 11.38 6.84
CA ALA A 156 -2.03 12.02 6.20
C ALA A 156 -0.74 11.21 6.35
N SER A 157 -0.43 10.76 7.57
CA SER A 157 0.76 9.95 7.84
C SER A 157 0.70 8.56 7.19
N THR A 158 -0.49 7.95 7.11
CA THR A 158 -0.69 6.67 6.42
C THR A 158 -0.44 6.80 4.92
N ALA A 159 -0.99 7.82 4.26
CA ALA A 159 -0.73 8.08 2.85
C ALA A 159 0.73 8.47 2.60
N ALA A 160 1.33 9.28 3.48
CA ALA A 160 2.73 9.68 3.40
C ALA A 160 3.68 8.49 3.52
N GLN A 161 3.40 7.52 4.39
CA GLN A 161 4.17 6.28 4.52
C GLN A 161 4.23 5.52 3.19
N VAL A 162 3.09 5.34 2.52
CA VAL A 162 3.06 4.65 1.21
C VAL A 162 3.83 5.46 0.17
N ASN A 163 3.69 6.78 0.17
CA ASN A 163 4.43 7.68 -0.72
C ASN A 163 5.96 7.64 -0.52
N TYR A 164 6.40 7.51 0.74
CA TYR A 164 7.79 7.32 1.12
C TYR A 164 8.34 6.01 0.54
N TRP A 165 7.66 4.89 0.84
CA TRP A 165 8.08 3.58 0.33
C TRP A 165 8.05 3.54 -1.19
N ALA A 166 7.03 4.12 -1.82
CA ALA A 166 6.94 4.19 -3.27
C ALA A 166 8.15 4.85 -3.91
N ARG A 167 8.58 6.01 -3.39
CA ARG A 167 9.75 6.74 -3.92
C ARG A 167 11.04 5.98 -3.64
N LEU A 168 11.20 5.47 -2.42
CA LEU A 168 12.41 4.76 -2.00
C LEU A 168 12.61 3.46 -2.80
N LEU A 169 11.56 2.66 -2.95
CA LEU A 169 11.65 1.34 -3.58
C LEU A 169 11.77 1.43 -5.09
N GLN A 170 11.06 2.35 -5.73
CA GLN A 170 11.22 2.58 -7.16
C GLN A 170 12.61 3.13 -7.50
N ALA A 171 13.16 4.03 -6.67
CA ALA A 171 14.53 4.53 -6.83
C ALA A 171 15.60 3.44 -6.65
N LEU A 172 15.26 2.31 -6.02
CA LEU A 172 16.13 1.15 -5.85
C LEU A 172 15.80 0.00 -6.82
N GLY A 173 14.81 0.16 -7.70
CA GLY A 173 14.39 -0.86 -8.66
C GLY A 173 13.75 -2.09 -8.03
N VAL A 174 13.18 -1.97 -6.82
CA VAL A 174 12.65 -3.12 -6.07
C VAL A 174 11.40 -3.69 -6.78
N PRO A 175 11.39 -4.98 -7.16
CA PRO A 175 10.24 -5.63 -7.76
C PRO A 175 9.13 -5.89 -6.73
N PRO A 176 7.90 -6.30 -7.15
CA PRO A 176 6.89 -6.84 -6.24
C PRO A 176 7.44 -7.92 -5.30
N ALA A 177 6.88 -8.03 -4.10
CA ALA A 177 7.29 -9.01 -3.09
C ALA A 177 6.67 -10.40 -3.31
N GLY A 178 5.72 -10.50 -4.25
CA GLY A 178 5.05 -11.72 -4.67
C GLY A 178 3.79 -12.05 -3.87
N PHE A 179 3.23 -11.10 -3.12
CA PHE A 179 1.98 -11.33 -2.38
C PHE A 179 0.80 -11.67 -3.31
N SER A 180 0.86 -11.15 -4.53
CA SER A 180 -0.15 -11.28 -5.58
C SER A 180 0.28 -12.28 -6.67
N ASP A 181 1.22 -13.18 -6.40
CA ASP A 181 1.70 -14.22 -7.35
C ASP A 181 0.61 -15.26 -7.72
N HIS A 182 -0.63 -15.02 -7.35
CA HIS A 182 -1.79 -15.81 -7.74
C HIS A 182 -2.30 -15.33 -9.11
N CYS A 183 -1.85 -16.00 -10.16
CA CYS A 183 -2.43 -15.84 -11.50
C CYS A 183 -3.87 -16.39 -11.50
N GLU A 184 -4.88 -15.52 -11.41
CA GLU A 184 -6.31 -15.89 -11.52
C GLU A 184 -6.72 -16.28 -12.95
N LEU A 185 -5.83 -16.08 -13.94
CA LEU A 185 -6.02 -16.62 -15.28
C LEU A 185 -5.84 -18.14 -15.22
N ARG A 186 -6.90 -18.86 -14.84
CA ARG A 186 -7.10 -20.23 -15.35
C ARG A 186 -7.04 -20.13 -16.86
N LEU A 187 -5.90 -20.51 -17.43
CA LEU A 187 -5.79 -20.82 -18.85
C LEU A 187 -6.97 -21.73 -19.15
N ARG A 188 -7.95 -21.23 -19.92
CA ARG A 188 -8.94 -22.10 -20.57
C ARG A 188 -8.09 -23.07 -21.38
N GLN A 189 -7.90 -24.28 -20.88
CA GLN A 189 -7.43 -25.37 -21.72
C GLN A 189 -8.48 -25.50 -22.81
N SER A 190 -8.17 -25.00 -24.00
CA SER A 190 -8.92 -25.32 -25.20
C SER A 190 -8.76 -26.82 -25.38
N THR A 191 -9.77 -27.57 -24.96
CA THR A 191 -9.98 -28.94 -25.39
C THR A 191 -10.18 -28.90 -26.90
N GLY A 192 -9.07 -28.96 -27.63
CA GLY A 192 -9.05 -29.20 -29.06
C GLY A 192 -9.64 -30.57 -29.32
N ILE A 193 -10.95 -30.63 -29.55
CA ILE A 193 -11.61 -31.76 -30.18
C ILE A 193 -11.09 -31.79 -31.61
N MET A 194 -10.10 -32.65 -31.87
CA MET A 194 -9.82 -33.09 -33.23
C MET A 194 -10.70 -34.30 -33.49
N ARG A 195 -11.69 -34.11 -34.37
CA ARG A 195 -12.49 -35.15 -35.03
C ARG A 195 -12.40 -34.90 -36.53
N PRO A 196 -12.60 -35.93 -37.35
CA PRO A 196 -11.88 -37.20 -37.41
C PRO A 196 -10.63 -37.12 -38.31
#